data_AF-A0A392PC89-F1
#
_entry.id   AF-A0A392PC89-F1
#
_cell.length_a   1.000
_cell.length_b   1.000
_cell.length_c   1.000
_cell.angle_alpha   90.00
_cell.angle_beta   90.00
_cell.angle_gamma   90.00
#
_symmetry.space_group_name_H-M   'P 1'
#
loop_
_entity.id
_entity.type
_entity.pdbx_description
1 polymer ?
#
loop_
_entity_poly.entity_id
_entity_poly.type
_entity_poly.pdbx_seq_one_letter_code
_entity_poly.pdbx_strand_id
1 'polypeptide(L)'
;MPDSYSGSLSELPELSQGSTDPLILKNKSPRWHEQLQCWCLNFMGRVTVASVKNFQLVASVDPSHNVSPAEQERVILQFGKIGKDIFTMDYSYPLSAFQAFAICLTSFDTKPACE
;
A
#
# COMPACT_ATOMS: atom_id res chain seq x y z
N MET A 1 -23.02 -16.26 -50.42
CA MET A 1 -23.17 -15.11 -49.50
C MET A 1 -23.80 -15.65 -48.22
N PRO A 2 -22.95 -15.89 -47.22
CA PRO A 2 -23.14 -15.25 -45.91
C PRO A 2 -21.87 -14.54 -45.44
N ASP A 3 -22.08 -13.63 -44.50
CA ASP A 3 -21.28 -12.44 -44.23
C ASP A 3 -19.94 -12.65 -43.50
N SER A 4 -18.98 -11.85 -43.92
CA SER A 4 -17.66 -11.67 -43.34
C SER A 4 -17.75 -10.93 -41.99
N TYR A 5 -17.67 -11.64 -40.87
CA TYR A 5 -17.28 -11.04 -39.58
C TYR A 5 -15.80 -11.27 -39.32
N SER A 6 -14.98 -10.39 -39.91
CA SER A 6 -13.58 -10.22 -39.57
C SER A 6 -13.47 -9.44 -38.26
N GLY A 7 -13.63 -10.15 -37.13
CA GLY A 7 -13.24 -9.65 -35.81
C GLY A 7 -11.89 -10.22 -35.44
N SER A 8 -10.81 -9.52 -35.80
CA SER A 8 -9.47 -9.81 -35.29
C SER A 8 -9.48 -9.59 -33.78
N LEU A 9 -9.42 -10.68 -33.01
CA LEU A 9 -9.35 -10.68 -31.54
C LEU A 9 -7.94 -10.37 -31.01
N SER A 10 -7.04 -9.86 -31.86
CA SER A 10 -5.67 -9.56 -31.50
C SER A 10 -5.44 -8.04 -31.51
N GLU A 11 -5.76 -7.38 -30.40
CA GLU A 11 -5.14 -6.11 -29.99
C GLU A 11 -5.64 -5.72 -28.58
N LEU A 12 -5.46 -6.63 -27.61
CA LEU A 12 -5.22 -6.18 -26.25
C LEU A 12 -3.70 -5.95 -26.16
N PRO A 13 -3.23 -4.76 -25.73
CA PRO A 13 -1.81 -4.53 -25.54
C PRO A 13 -1.27 -5.61 -24.62
N GLU A 14 -0.33 -6.41 -25.15
CA GLU A 14 0.42 -7.38 -24.38
C GLU A 14 1.05 -6.63 -23.20
N LEU A 15 0.51 -6.84 -22.00
CA LEU A 15 1.19 -6.50 -20.76
C LEU A 15 2.52 -7.25 -20.83
N SER A 16 3.58 -6.49 -21.11
CA SER A 16 4.91 -7.01 -21.37
C SER A 16 5.26 -8.07 -20.32
N GLN A 17 5.69 -9.22 -20.81
CA GLN A 17 6.19 -10.36 -20.05
C GLN A 17 6.87 -9.91 -18.75
N GLY A 18 6.35 -10.43 -17.64
CA GLY A 18 6.61 -9.93 -16.31
C GLY A 18 8.10 -9.86 -15.97
N SER A 19 8.49 -8.75 -15.37
CA SER A 19 9.47 -8.85 -14.30
C SER A 19 8.89 -9.82 -13.27
N THR A 20 9.49 -10.99 -13.11
CA THR A 20 9.19 -11.95 -12.04
C THR A 20 9.59 -11.45 -10.67
N ASP A 21 9.98 -10.18 -10.58
CA ASP A 21 10.43 -9.57 -9.35
C ASP A 21 9.22 -9.30 -8.45
N PRO A 22 9.27 -9.77 -7.19
CA PRO A 22 8.18 -9.53 -6.25
C PRO A 22 8.02 -8.04 -5.98
N LEU A 23 6.78 -7.58 -5.86
CA LEU A 23 6.50 -6.26 -5.31
C LEU A 23 6.95 -6.22 -3.84
N ILE A 24 8.04 -5.51 -3.58
CA ILE A 24 8.52 -5.29 -2.21
C ILE A 24 7.87 -4.03 -1.66
N LEU A 25 7.14 -4.17 -0.56
CA LEU A 25 6.57 -3.06 0.19
C LEU A 25 7.32 -2.88 1.51
N LYS A 26 7.55 -1.64 1.89
CA LYS A 26 8.18 -1.30 3.18
C LYS A 26 7.33 -0.30 3.94
N ASN A 27 7.44 -0.31 5.26
CA ASN A 27 6.82 0.72 6.09
C ASN A 27 7.46 2.08 5.76
N LYS A 28 6.63 3.10 5.59
CA LYS A 28 7.07 4.48 5.36
C LYS A 28 7.76 4.98 6.61
N SER A 29 8.93 5.58 6.45
CA SER A 29 9.65 6.18 7.56
C SER A 29 8.82 7.33 8.15
N PRO A 30 8.63 7.37 9.48
CA PRO A 30 7.92 8.47 10.12
C PRO A 30 8.69 9.78 9.95
N ARG A 31 7.97 10.90 9.98
CA ARG A 31 8.60 12.23 9.96
C ARG A 31 8.61 12.81 11.36
N TRP A 32 9.66 13.56 11.67
CA TRP A 32 9.72 14.30 12.92
C TRP A 32 8.68 15.42 12.89
N HIS A 33 7.85 15.49 13.92
CA HIS A 33 6.87 16.55 14.09
C HIS A 33 7.30 17.48 15.23
N GLU A 34 7.90 18.63 14.91
CA GLU A 34 8.52 19.53 15.88
C GLU A 34 7.59 19.96 17.02
N GLN A 35 6.35 20.33 16.75
CA GLN A 35 5.44 20.80 17.79
C GLN A 35 5.01 19.71 18.78
N LEU A 36 4.98 18.46 18.33
CA LEU A 36 4.54 17.32 19.13
C LEU A 36 5.74 16.54 19.70
N GLN A 37 6.97 16.86 19.26
CA GLN A 37 8.21 16.18 19.61
C GLN A 37 8.09 14.65 19.44
N CYS A 38 7.45 14.21 18.34
CA CYS A 38 7.20 12.80 18.03
C CYS A 38 7.63 12.45 16.61
N TRP A 39 7.97 11.16 16.40
CA TRP A 39 8.01 10.55 15.08
C TRP A 39 6.59 10.15 14.68
N CYS A 40 6.06 10.78 13.64
CA CYS A 40 4.65 10.69 13.30
C CYS A 40 4.47 10.55 11.77
N LEU A 41 3.54 9.69 11.37
CA LEU A 41 3.12 9.52 9.97
C LEU A 41 1.94 10.43 9.66
N ASN A 42 1.83 10.84 8.40
CA ASN A 42 0.78 11.76 7.97
C ASN A 42 -0.39 11.01 7.34
N PHE A 43 -1.44 10.78 8.12
CA PHE A 43 -2.61 10.02 7.71
C PHE A 43 -3.74 10.88 7.12
N MET A 44 -3.53 12.18 6.89
CA MET A 44 -4.55 13.09 6.32
C MET A 44 -5.89 13.06 7.08
N GLY A 45 -5.85 12.89 8.41
CA GLY A 45 -7.06 12.77 9.25
C GLY A 45 -7.79 11.42 9.18
N ARG A 46 -7.31 10.45 8.38
CA ARG A 46 -7.88 9.10 8.28
C ARG A 46 -7.59 8.24 9.53
N VAL A 47 -6.60 8.61 10.33
CA VAL A 47 -6.21 7.94 11.56
C VAL A 47 -6.19 8.98 12.67
N THR A 48 -6.94 8.70 13.74
CA THR A 48 -7.21 9.68 14.81
C THR A 48 -6.77 9.17 16.18
N VAL A 49 -6.48 7.88 16.32
CA VAL A 49 -6.08 7.26 17.58
C VAL A 49 -4.67 6.71 17.45
N ALA A 50 -3.80 7.04 18.41
CA ALA A 50 -2.44 6.50 18.47
C ALA A 50 -2.47 4.97 18.67
N SER A 51 -1.70 4.25 17.86
CA SER A 51 -1.58 2.80 17.94
C SER A 51 -0.31 2.33 17.24
N VAL A 52 0.30 1.25 17.75
CA VAL A 52 1.37 0.52 17.04
C VAL A 52 0.91 -0.11 15.73
N LYS A 53 -0.41 -0.16 15.51
CA LYS A 53 -1.05 -0.65 14.27
C LYS A 53 -1.16 0.43 13.19
N ASN A 54 -0.78 1.67 13.47
CA ASN A 54 -0.86 2.74 12.48
C ASN A 54 0.36 2.66 11.57
N PHE A 55 0.17 2.32 10.29
CA PHE A 55 1.26 2.21 9.34
C PHE A 55 0.85 2.64 7.93
N GLN A 56 1.86 3.02 7.14
CA GLN A 56 1.74 3.28 5.71
C GLN A 56 2.77 2.43 4.99
N LEU A 57 2.37 1.68 3.96
CA LEU A 57 3.29 0.94 3.10
C LEU A 57 3.52 1.68 1.80
N VAL A 58 4.79 1.74 1.38
CA VAL A 58 5.24 2.31 0.10
C VAL A 58 6.02 1.25 -0.67
N ALA A 59 6.08 1.39 -2.00
CA ALA A 59 6.92 0.51 -2.82
C ALA A 59 8.40 0.73 -2.46
N SER A 60 9.13 -0.37 -2.26
CA SER A 60 10.58 -0.34 -2.21
C SER A 60 11.12 -0.40 -3.63
N VAL A 61 11.34 0.77 -4.21
CA VAL A 61 11.92 0.89 -5.56
C VAL A 61 13.44 0.95 -5.43
N ASP A 62 14.15 0.19 -6.27
CA ASP A 62 15.59 0.28 -6.39
C ASP A 62 15.96 1.64 -7.02
N PRO A 63 16.93 2.39 -6.45
CA PRO A 63 17.38 3.68 -6.99
C PRO A 63 17.82 3.66 -8.47
N SER A 64 18.16 2.48 -9.01
CA SER A 64 18.49 2.29 -10.43
C SER A 64 17.28 2.43 -11.37
N HIS A 65 16.06 2.30 -10.86
CA HIS A 65 14.85 2.54 -11.64
C HIS A 65 14.54 4.04 -11.63
N ASN A 66 14.34 4.63 -12.82
CA ASN A 66 13.99 6.05 -13.00
C ASN A 66 12.54 6.36 -12.57
N VAL A 67 12.22 6.11 -11.31
CA VAL A 67 10.91 6.36 -10.70
C VAL A 67 10.95 7.70 -9.99
N SER A 68 9.92 8.52 -10.20
CA SER A 68 9.87 9.86 -9.61
C SER A 68 9.83 9.81 -8.07
N PRO A 69 10.36 10.81 -7.35
CA PRO A 69 10.28 10.85 -5.89
C PRO A 69 8.83 10.76 -5.37
N ALA A 70 7.87 11.34 -6.11
CA ALA A 70 6.46 11.28 -5.77
C ALA A 70 5.91 9.84 -5.82
N GLU A 71 6.35 9.03 -6.78
CA GLU A 71 5.97 7.62 -6.89
C GLU A 71 6.63 6.75 -5.82
N GLN A 72 7.88 7.06 -5.45
CA GLN A 72 8.58 6.38 -4.34
C GLN A 72 7.89 6.62 -2.99
N GLU A 73 7.30 7.79 -2.80
CA GLU A 73 6.58 8.15 -1.57
C GLU A 73 5.08 7.79 -1.59
N ARG A 74 4.58 7.27 -2.73
CA ARG A 74 3.18 6.92 -2.93
C ARG A 74 2.78 5.82 -1.95
N VAL A 75 1.82 6.15 -1.09
CA VAL A 75 1.26 5.20 -0.12
C VAL A 75 0.37 4.20 -0.86
N ILE A 76 0.73 2.92 -0.79
CA ILE A 76 0.01 1.82 -1.43
C ILE A 76 -1.06 1.26 -0.49
N LEU A 77 -0.72 1.14 0.79
CA LEU A 77 -1.64 0.71 1.86
C LEU A 77 -1.47 1.63 3.06
N GLN A 78 -2.58 2.17 3.55
CA GLN A 78 -2.65 2.93 4.79
C GLN A 78 -3.63 2.23 5.72
N PHE A 79 -3.16 1.91 6.92
CA PHE A 79 -3.96 1.32 7.97
C PHE A 79 -3.79 2.07 9.27
N GLY A 80 -4.88 2.27 10.02
CA GLY A 80 -4.76 2.81 11.36
C GLY A 80 -6.05 2.92 12.14
N LYS A 81 -5.90 3.19 13.43
CA LYS A 81 -6.97 3.18 14.42
C LYS A 81 -7.75 4.49 14.44
N ILE A 82 -9.07 4.39 14.49
CA ILE A 82 -9.99 5.53 14.63
C ILE A 82 -10.97 5.41 15.81
N GLY A 83 -11.05 4.24 16.45
CA GLY A 83 -11.89 3.99 17.62
C GLY A 83 -11.47 2.73 18.36
N LYS A 84 -12.18 2.32 19.43
CA LYS A 84 -11.79 1.20 20.31
C LYS A 84 -11.39 -0.06 19.53
N ASP A 85 -12.21 -0.43 18.55
CA ASP A 85 -12.05 -1.59 17.66
C ASP A 85 -12.36 -1.23 16.20
N ILE A 86 -12.17 0.05 15.85
CA ILE A 86 -12.48 0.58 14.53
C ILE A 86 -11.20 1.07 13.89
N PHE A 87 -10.95 0.60 12.67
CA PHE A 87 -9.77 0.92 11.88
C PHE A 87 -10.17 1.33 10.47
N THR A 88 -9.37 2.20 9.87
CA THR A 88 -9.46 2.57 8.46
C THR A 88 -8.42 1.80 7.66
N MET A 89 -8.80 1.38 6.45
CA MET A 89 -7.92 0.71 5.50
C MET A 89 -8.10 1.34 4.12
N ASP A 90 -7.11 2.09 3.69
CA ASP A 90 -7.07 2.68 2.35
C ASP A 90 -6.00 1.94 1.54
N TYR A 91 -6.40 1.31 0.44
CA TYR A 91 -5.47 0.58 -0.44
C TYR A 91 -5.61 1.09 -1.87
N SER A 92 -4.54 0.92 -2.63
CA SER A 92 -4.50 1.28 -4.04
C SER A 92 -3.81 0.18 -4.84
N TYR A 93 -3.96 0.26 -6.17
CA TYR A 93 -3.19 -0.58 -7.08
C TYR A 93 -1.69 -0.58 -6.69
N PRO A 94 -1.00 -1.72 -6.70
CA PRO A 94 -1.41 -3.02 -7.26
C PRO A 94 -2.06 -4.00 -6.26
N LEU A 95 -2.40 -3.57 -5.04
CA LEU A 95 -3.00 -4.47 -4.07
C LEU A 95 -4.50 -4.67 -4.35
N SER A 96 -4.94 -5.92 -4.23
CA SER A 96 -6.36 -6.24 -4.06
C SER A 96 -6.82 -5.99 -2.61
N ALA A 97 -8.12 -5.83 -2.42
CA ALA A 97 -8.73 -5.73 -1.10
C ALA A 97 -8.34 -6.92 -0.19
N PHE A 98 -8.28 -8.13 -0.74
CA PHE A 98 -7.95 -9.34 0.01
C PHE A 98 -6.49 -9.31 0.51
N GLN A 99 -5.54 -8.96 -0.36
CA GLN A 99 -4.13 -8.85 0.03
C GLN A 99 -3.93 -7.74 1.08
N ALA A 100 -4.52 -6.56 0.85
CA ALA A 100 -4.47 -5.45 1.79
C ALA A 100 -5.03 -5.84 3.16
N PHE A 101 -6.19 -6.50 3.18
CA PHE A 101 -6.84 -6.95 4.41
C PHE A 101 -6.00 -8.00 5.14
N ALA A 102 -5.46 -8.99 4.43
CA ALA A 102 -4.59 -10.02 5.01
C ALA A 102 -3.34 -9.41 5.66
N ILE A 103 -2.70 -8.43 5.01
CA ILE A 103 -1.58 -7.67 5.60
C ILE A 103 -2.01 -6.94 6.87
N CYS A 104 -3.17 -6.29 6.88
CA CYS A 104 -3.65 -5.57 8.06
C CYS A 104 -3.90 -6.51 9.25
N LEU A 105 -4.40 -7.73 9.00
CA LEU A 105 -4.63 -8.73 10.05
C LEU A 105 -3.33 -9.13 10.77
N THR A 106 -2.17 -9.15 10.07
CA THR A 106 -0.89 -9.49 10.71
C THR A 106 -0.45 -8.45 11.75
N SER A 107 -1.00 -7.22 11.72
CA SER A 107 -0.72 -6.19 12.73
C SER A 107 -1.46 -6.41 14.06
N PHE A 108 -2.44 -7.30 14.07
CA PHE A 108 -3.16 -7.70 15.28
C PHE A 108 -2.47 -8.82 16.04
N ASP A 109 -1.51 -9.50 15.41
CA ASP A 109 -0.77 -10.56 16.06
C ASP A 109 0.05 -9.99 17.23
N THR A 110 -0.31 -10.41 18.43
CA THR A 110 0.36 -10.02 19.66
C THR A 110 1.65 -10.82 19.76
N LYS A 111 2.81 -10.15 19.73
CA LYS A 111 4.01 -10.76 20.33
C LYS A 111 3.65 -11.07 21.79
N PRO A 112 3.69 -12.32 22.28
CA PRO A 112 3.28 -12.67 23.64
C PRO A 112 4.24 -12.15 24.73
N ALA A 113 5.11 -11.20 24.43
CA ALA A 113 6.10 -10.65 25.36
C ALA A 113 6.35 -9.17 25.05
N CYS A 114 5.51 -8.30 25.63
CA CYS A 114 5.78 -6.89 25.96
C CYS A 114 4.44 -6.27 26.40
N GLU A 115 4.10 -6.49 27.67
CA GLU A 115 3.29 -5.54 28.45
C GLU A 115 4.20 -4.41 28.97
#